data_AF-A0A672KX28-F1
#
_entry.id   AF-A0A672KX28-F1
#
_cell.length_a   1.000
_cell.length_b   1.000
_cell.length_c   1.000
_cell.angle_alpha   90.00
_cell.angle_beta   90.00
_cell.angle_gamma   90.00
#
_symmetry.space_group_name_H-M   'P 1'
#
loop_
_entity.id
_entity.type
_entity.pdbx_description
1 polymer ?
#
loop_
_entity_poly.entity_id
_entity_poly.type
_entity_poly.pdbx_seq_one_letter_code
_entity_poly.pdbx_strand_id
1 'polypeptide(L)' 'MAALSAWFWNERFWLPHNVTWADLADPAPGVEYPKAGHLLSALPLALGIFAVRIVFERYAFMCSVMSQLCFEFKRA' A
#
# COMPACT_ATOMS: atom_id res chain seq x y z
N MET A 1 -0.31 -1.44 -16.99
CA MET A 1 -0.71 -1.00 -15.63
C MET A 1 -1.65 0.22 -15.61
N ALA A 2 -1.91 0.91 -16.73
CA ALA A 2 -2.80 2.08 -16.77
C ALA A 2 -4.30 1.74 -16.98
N ALA A 3 -4.63 0.59 -17.57
CA ALA A 3 -6.02 0.22 -17.84
C ALA A 3 -6.80 -0.13 -16.55
N LEU A 4 -6.16 -0.79 -15.59
CA LEU A 4 -6.76 -1.15 -14.30
C LEU A 4 -7.01 0.09 -13.44
N SER A 5 -6.04 1.03 -13.42
CA SER A 5 -6.22 2.29 -12.71
C SER A 5 -7.29 3.15 -13.38
N ALA A 6 -7.33 3.25 -14.71
CA ALA A 6 -8.39 3.99 -15.42
C ALA A 6 -9.78 3.41 -15.19
N TRP A 7 -9.90 2.07 -15.09
CA TRP A 7 -11.15 1.42 -14.75
C TRP A 7 -11.57 1.65 -13.29
N PHE A 8 -10.62 1.57 -12.34
CA PHE A 8 -10.87 1.82 -10.92
C PHE A 8 -11.21 3.30 -10.64
N TRP A 9 -10.56 4.23 -11.34
CA TRP A 9 -10.70 5.68 -11.19
C TRP A 9 -11.82 6.26 -12.07
N ASN A 10 -12.94 5.53 -12.21
CA ASN A 10 -14.05 5.98 -13.05
C ASN A 10 -14.74 7.22 -12.46
N GLU A 11 -14.83 8.29 -13.23
CA GLU A 11 -15.42 9.59 -12.82
C GLU A 11 -16.85 9.45 -12.29
N ARG A 12 -17.65 8.54 -12.85
CA ARG A 12 -19.07 8.38 -12.45
C ARG A 12 -19.28 7.76 -11.08
N PHE A 13 -18.29 7.01 -10.57
CA PHE A 13 -18.39 6.36 -9.27
C PHE A 13 -17.87 7.26 -8.15
N TRP A 14 -16.77 7.97 -8.42
CA TRP A 14 -16.07 8.76 -7.42
C TRP A 14 -16.46 10.24 -7.41
N LEU A 15 -16.81 10.81 -8.57
CA LEU A 15 -17.04 12.24 -8.74
C LEU A 15 -18.51 12.56 -9.07
N PRO A 16 -19.02 13.72 -8.64
CA PRO A 16 -20.30 14.24 -9.12
C PRO A 16 -20.26 14.57 -10.62
N HIS A 17 -21.43 14.65 -11.25
CA HIS A 17 -21.61 14.74 -12.72
C HIS A 17 -20.95 15.93 -13.45
N ASN A 18 -20.29 16.85 -12.73
CA ASN A 18 -19.72 18.08 -13.28
C ASN A 18 -18.22 18.25 -12.98
N VAL A 19 -17.54 17.21 -12.47
CA VAL A 19 -16.12 17.30 -12.10
C VAL A 19 -15.37 16.12 -12.71
N THR A 20 -14.26 16.39 -13.37
CA THR A 20 -13.34 15.36 -13.88
C THR A 20 -12.07 15.30 -13.04
N TRP A 21 -11.33 14.20 -13.13
CA TRP A 21 -10.02 14.11 -12.49
C TRP A 21 -8.99 15.08 -13.10
N ALA A 22 -9.21 15.52 -14.35
CA ALA A 22 -8.38 16.53 -15.00
C ALA A 22 -8.54 17.91 -14.35
N ASP A 23 -9.77 18.29 -13.96
CA ASP A 23 -10.04 19.57 -13.27
C ASP A 23 -9.40 19.63 -11.88
N LEU A 24 -9.28 18.48 -11.21
CA LEU A 24 -8.60 18.36 -9.91
C LEU A 24 -7.06 18.35 -10.05
N ALA A 25 -6.54 18.02 -11.24
CA ALA A 25 -5.11 17.96 -11.50
C ALA A 25 -4.52 19.33 -11.86
N ASP A 26 -5.32 20.23 -12.45
CA ASP A 26 -4.91 21.59 -12.84
C ASP A 26 -5.79 22.65 -12.14
N PRO A 27 -5.66 22.81 -10.81
CA PRO A 27 -6.48 23.74 -10.07
C PRO A 27 -6.16 25.20 -10.41
N ALA A 28 -7.16 26.07 -10.26
CA ALA A 28 -7.02 27.51 -10.43
C ALA A 28 -5.83 28.08 -9.62
N PRO A 29 -5.12 29.09 -10.15
CA PRO A 29 -3.90 29.60 -9.54
C PRO A 29 -4.17 30.08 -8.10
N GLY A 30 -3.54 29.43 -7.13
CA GLY A 30 -3.64 29.75 -5.70
C GLY A 30 -4.21 28.65 -4.80
N VAL A 31 -4.67 27.52 -5.34
CA VAL A 31 -5.15 26.37 -4.55
C VAL A 31 -4.40 25.11 -4.94
N GLU A 32 -3.57 24.58 -4.05
CA GLU A 32 -2.96 23.25 -4.24
C GLU A 32 -3.84 22.17 -3.60
N TYR A 33 -4.49 21.34 -4.44
CA TYR A 33 -5.18 20.16 -3.96
C TYR A 33 -4.23 18.97 -3.80
N PRO A 34 -4.41 18.12 -2.77
CA PRO A 34 -3.63 16.90 -2.62
C PRO A 34 -3.91 15.97 -3.81
N LYS A 35 -2.86 15.67 -4.59
CA LYS A 35 -3.00 14.83 -5.79
C LYS A 35 -3.46 13.43 -5.42
N ALA A 36 -4.48 12.93 -6.11
CA ALA A 36 -4.97 11.55 -5.99
C ALA A 36 -3.86 10.49 -6.15
N GLY A 37 -2.80 10.81 -6.92
CA GLY A 37 -1.64 9.94 -7.07
C GLY A 37 -0.90 9.63 -5.76
N HIS A 38 -0.92 10.55 -4.77
CA HIS A 38 -0.30 10.29 -3.47
C HIS A 38 -1.06 9.23 -2.66
N LEU A 39 -2.38 9.15 -2.79
CA LEU A 39 -3.19 8.12 -2.14
C LEU A 39 -2.85 6.72 -2.69
N LEU A 40 -2.67 6.62 -4.01
CA LEU A 40 -2.22 5.38 -4.65
C LEU A 40 -0.79 5.01 -4.25
N SER A 41 0.09 5.98 -3.99
CA SER A 41 1.45 5.71 -3.49
C SER A 41 1.49 5.28 -2.02
N ALA A 42 0.48 5.66 -1.22
CA ALA A 42 0.38 5.26 0.19
C ALA A 42 0.00 3.77 0.35
N LEU A 43 -0.74 3.20 -0.60
CA LEU A 43 -1.12 1.78 -0.61
C LEU A 43 0.09 0.81 -0.64
N PRO A 44 1.03 0.90 -1.60
CA PRO A 44 2.21 0.05 -1.61
C PRO A 44 3.13 0.34 -0.41
N LEU A 45 3.15 1.59 0.09
CA LEU A 45 3.88 1.93 1.31
C LEU A 45 3.31 1.18 2.52
N ALA A 46 1.99 1.19 2.70
CA ALA A 46 1.30 0.46 3.76
C ALA A 46 1.53 -1.04 3.67
N LEU A 47 1.42 -1.62 2.45
CA LEU A 47 1.75 -3.03 2.21
C LEU A 47 3.22 -3.34 2.52
N GLY A 48 4.14 -2.43 2.18
CA GLY A 48 5.56 -2.56 2.52
C GLY A 48 5.79 -2.62 4.03
N ILE A 49 5.18 -1.69 4.79
CA ILE A 49 5.26 -1.69 6.26
C ILE A 49 4.67 -2.98 6.85
N PHE A 50 3.53 -3.43 6.31
CA PHE A 50 2.88 -4.67 6.75
C PHE A 50 3.75 -5.91 6.45
N ALA A 51 4.36 -5.95 5.26
CA ALA A 51 5.27 -7.02 4.88
C ALA A 51 6.52 -7.06 5.78
N VAL A 52 7.10 -5.89 6.07
CA VAL A 52 8.21 -5.76 7.03
C VAL A 52 7.79 -6.33 8.38
N ARG A 53 6.60 -5.98 8.88
CA ARG A 53 6.09 -6.52 10.14
C ARG A 53 5.94 -8.04 10.12
N ILE A 54 5.37 -8.60 9.04
CA ILE A 54 5.22 -10.06 8.89
C ILE A 54 6.59 -10.75 8.84
N VAL A 55 7.57 -10.14 8.15
CA VAL A 55 8.95 -10.65 8.09
C VAL A 55 9.57 -10.62 9.48
N PHE A 56 9.48 -9.53 10.23
CA PHE A 56 9.99 -9.47 11.61
C PHE A 56 9.35 -10.52 12.52
N GLU A 57 8.02 -10.63 12.51
CA GLU A 57 7.32 -11.63 13.30
C GLU A 57 7.72 -13.04 12.88
N ARG A 58 7.73 -13.37 11.58
CA ARG A 58 8.12 -14.69 11.09
C ARG A 58 9.58 -15.02 11.29
N TYR A 59 10.51 -14.08 11.14
CA TYR A 59 11.94 -14.31 11.37
C TYR A 59 12.24 -14.44 12.86
N ALA A 60 11.62 -13.63 13.73
CA ALA A 60 11.76 -13.78 15.17
C ALA A 60 11.15 -15.11 15.65
N PHE A 61 9.98 -15.49 15.13
CA PHE A 61 9.31 -16.75 15.50
C PHE A 61 10.03 -17.97 14.91
N MET A 62 10.49 -17.93 13.66
CA MET A 62 11.31 -18.99 13.06
C MET A 62 12.67 -19.11 13.75
N CYS A 63 13.30 -18.02 14.18
CA CYS A 63 14.56 -18.09 14.93
C CYS A 63 14.33 -18.75 16.30
N SER A 64 13.25 -18.42 17.02
CA SER A 64 12.90 -19.08 18.29
C SER A 64 12.59 -20.57 18.10
N VAL A 65 11.77 -20.91 17.11
CA VAL A 65 11.35 -22.30 16.86
C VAL A 65 12.48 -23.14 16.27
N MET A 66 13.27 -22.60 15.34
CA MET A 66 14.47 -23.27 14.79
C MET A 66 15.57 -23.40 15.86
N SER A 67 15.75 -22.39 16.72
CA SER A 67 16.64 -22.48 17.89
C SER A 67 16.18 -23.58 18.85
N GLN A 68 14.88 -23.67 19.18
CA GLN A 68 14.35 -24.70 20.06
C GLN A 68 14.40 -26.10 19.43
N LEU A 69 14.05 -26.25 18.14
CA LEU A 69 14.17 -27.51 17.42
C LEU A 69 15.63 -27.95 17.29
N CYS A 70 16.54 -27.03 16.99
CA CYS A 70 17.97 -27.33 16.92
C CYS A 70 18.53 -27.68 18.31
N PHE A 71 18.04 -27.04 19.38
CA PHE A 71 18.41 -27.37 20.76
C PHE A 71 17.88 -28.74 21.21
N GLU A 72 16.61 -29.05 20.93
CA GLU A 72 16.00 -30.36 21.22
C GLU A 72 16.67 -31.48 20.42
N PHE A 73 16.97 -31.26 19.13
CA PHE A 73 17.65 -32.25 18.30
C PHE A 73 19.13 -32.45 18.66
N LYS A 74 19.77 -31.45 19.29
CA LYS A 74 21.14 -31.59 19.83
C LYS A 74 21.18 -32.21 21.23
N ARG A 75 20.02 -32.32 21.89
CA ARG A 75 19.84 -32.91 23.22
C ARG A 75 19.43 -34.39 23.14
N ALA A 76 18.86 -34.85 22.02
CA ALA A 76 18.64 -36.25 21.67
C ALA A 76 19.92 -36.90 21.12
#